data_AF-A0A1G1VFE7-F1
#
_entry.id   AF-A0A1G1VFE7-F1
#
_cell.length_a   1.000
_cell.length_b   1.000
_cell.length_c   1.000
_cell.angle_alpha   90.00
_cell.angle_beta   90.00
_cell.angle_gamma   90.00
#
_symmetry.space_group_name_H-M   'P 1'
#
loop_
_entity.id
_entity.type
_entity.pdbx_description
1 polymer ?
#
loop_
_entity_poly.entity_id
_entity_poly.type
_entity_poly.pdbx_seq_one_letter_code
_entity_poly.pdbx_strand_id
1 'polypeptide(L)'
;MPKSISCYPFIVQEFGARHERWTPLGGGVRNFLVYNNCCGAALFRRRCWEEGGGFDEKLKEGHEDWDFWISVTSKGWLVHTINEPLYYYRISYDSRNFKNNKRHAEHVRNLVKKHKEIYIKYIEEVVYLEEVARRNAYEVENSEAYKIGKVLIKPLSFLKKIIILK
;
A
#
# COMPACT_ATOMS: atom_id res chain seq x y z
N MET A 1 5.63 28.60 3.83
CA MET A 1 4.19 28.35 3.63
C MET A 1 4.01 26.86 3.31
N PRO A 2 3.10 26.13 3.97
CA PRO A 2 2.79 24.75 3.56
C PRO A 2 2.35 24.79 2.09
N LYS A 3 3.04 24.02 1.24
CA LYS A 3 2.64 23.88 -0.17
C LYS A 3 1.25 23.24 -0.14
N SER A 4 0.28 23.89 -0.79
CA SER A 4 -1.13 23.48 -0.87
C SER A 4 -1.31 21.98 -1.09
N ILE A 5 -2.43 21.41 -0.64
CA ILE A 5 -2.86 20.03 -0.94
C ILE A 5 -2.57 19.69 -2.41
N SER A 6 -1.80 18.64 -2.60
CA SER A 6 -1.12 18.31 -3.86
C SER A 6 -1.82 17.23 -4.64
N CYS A 7 -2.44 16.29 -3.92
CA CYS A 7 -2.89 15.03 -4.46
C CYS A 7 -4.21 14.62 -3.81
N TYR A 8 -5.13 14.14 -4.63
CA TYR A 8 -6.44 13.65 -4.21
C TYR A 8 -6.61 12.19 -4.61
N PRO A 9 -6.17 11.22 -3.79
CA PRO A 9 -6.63 9.85 -3.94
C PRO A 9 -8.10 9.75 -3.57
N PHE A 10 -8.74 8.76 -4.15
CA PHE A 10 -10.14 8.43 -3.90
C PHE A 10 -10.21 7.16 -3.06
N ILE A 11 -11.36 6.93 -2.42
CA ILE A 11 -11.65 5.58 -1.94
C ILE A 11 -11.64 4.65 -3.16
N VAL A 12 -10.91 3.55 -3.03
CA VAL A 12 -10.82 2.52 -4.07
C VAL A 12 -11.86 1.44 -3.79
N GLN A 13 -12.75 1.23 -4.74
CA GLN A 13 -13.71 0.15 -4.72
C GLN A 13 -13.20 -0.99 -5.61
N GLU A 14 -12.75 -2.08 -4.99
CA GLU A 14 -12.33 -3.27 -5.71
C GLU A 14 -13.54 -4.10 -6.17
N PHE A 15 -13.42 -4.72 -7.34
CA PHE A 15 -14.41 -5.67 -7.85
C PHE A 15 -13.74 -6.80 -8.66
N GLY A 16 -14.44 -7.93 -8.83
CA GLY A 16 -13.95 -9.09 -9.57
C GLY A 16 -13.53 -10.21 -8.62
N ALA A 17 -12.25 -10.53 -8.52
CA ALA A 17 -11.76 -11.56 -7.61
C ALA A 17 -11.78 -11.13 -6.12
N ARG A 18 -11.92 -9.83 -5.85
CA ARG A 18 -12.04 -9.23 -4.52
C ARG A 18 -13.08 -8.11 -4.55
N HIS A 19 -13.79 -7.91 -3.45
CA HIS A 19 -14.88 -6.94 -3.30
C HIS A 19 -14.67 -6.11 -2.04
N GLU A 20 -13.51 -5.48 -1.93
CA GLU A 20 -13.15 -4.68 -0.76
C GLU A 20 -13.13 -3.18 -1.07
N ARG A 21 -13.25 -2.39 -0.01
CA ARG A 21 -13.10 -0.95 -0.05
C ARG A 21 -11.79 -0.59 0.64
N TRP A 22 -10.93 0.14 -0.05
CA TRP A 22 -9.70 0.67 0.51
C TRP A 22 -9.76 2.19 0.57
N THR A 23 -9.55 2.75 1.76
CA THR A 23 -9.47 4.20 1.99
C THR A 23 -8.02 4.55 2.28
N PRO A 24 -7.27 5.13 1.33
CA PRO A 24 -5.90 5.56 1.57
C PRO A 24 -5.86 6.61 2.68
N LEU A 25 -4.89 6.55 3.59
CA LEU A 25 -4.80 7.56 4.67
C LEU A 25 -4.40 8.94 4.13
N GLY A 26 -3.64 8.98 3.04
CA GLY A 26 -2.98 10.20 2.58
C GLY A 26 -1.97 10.72 3.61
N GLY A 27 -1.87 12.04 3.73
CA GLY A 27 -1.03 12.72 4.72
C GLY A 27 0.31 13.21 4.18
N GLY A 28 1.27 13.35 5.10
CA GLY A 28 2.63 13.80 4.80
C GLY A 28 3.62 12.63 4.77
N VAL A 29 4.91 12.93 4.66
CA VAL A 29 5.94 11.91 4.40
C VAL A 29 5.94 10.76 5.40
N ARG A 30 5.69 11.03 6.69
CA ARG A 30 5.61 10.01 7.75
C ARG A 30 4.56 8.93 7.44
N ASN A 31 3.43 9.31 6.85
CA ASN A 31 2.37 8.39 6.49
C ASN A 31 2.79 7.44 5.36
N PHE A 32 3.82 7.75 4.59
CA PHE A 32 4.27 6.95 3.46
C PHE A 32 5.50 6.08 3.77
N LEU A 33 6.03 6.06 5.01
CA LEU A 33 7.27 5.32 5.28
C LEU A 33 7.07 3.83 5.53
N VAL A 34 5.88 3.43 6.00
CA VAL A 34 5.53 2.03 6.28
C VAL A 34 4.55 1.47 5.26
N TYR A 35 3.60 2.29 4.80
CA TYR A 35 2.57 1.88 3.85
C TYR A 35 2.47 2.85 2.69
N ASN A 36 2.12 2.33 1.51
CA ASN A 36 1.70 3.18 0.41
C ASN A 36 0.28 3.72 0.68
N ASN A 37 0.19 4.97 1.13
CA ASN A 37 -1.05 5.62 1.56
C ASN A 37 -1.70 6.49 0.48
N CYS A 38 -1.50 6.14 -0.80
CA CYS A 38 -2.15 6.77 -1.94
C CYS A 38 -2.31 5.75 -3.08
N CYS A 39 -3.37 5.87 -3.87
CA CYS A 39 -3.55 5.02 -5.04
C CYS A 39 -2.69 5.52 -6.22
N GLY A 40 -2.36 4.63 -7.15
CA GLY A 40 -1.67 5.00 -8.40
C GLY A 40 -2.52 5.85 -9.36
N ALA A 41 -3.85 5.86 -9.18
CA ALA A 41 -4.80 6.65 -9.98
C ALA A 41 -5.26 7.92 -9.24
N ALA A 42 -4.32 8.74 -8.80
CA ALA A 42 -4.61 9.98 -8.08
C ALA A 42 -4.40 11.22 -8.96
N LEU A 43 -5.19 12.27 -8.72
CA LEU A 43 -5.01 13.56 -9.38
C LEU A 43 -4.02 14.40 -8.58
N PHE A 44 -2.99 14.93 -9.24
CA PHE A 44 -2.00 15.80 -8.60
C PHE A 44 -1.61 16.99 -9.45
N ARG A 45 -1.14 18.05 -8.78
CA ARG A 45 -0.62 19.26 -9.47
C ARG A 45 0.62 18.92 -10.29
N ARG A 46 0.73 19.48 -11.49
CA ARG A 46 1.94 19.32 -12.33
C ARG A 46 3.23 19.72 -11.59
N ARG A 47 3.20 20.82 -10.82
CA ARG A 47 4.35 21.25 -10.02
C ARG A 47 4.80 20.20 -8.99
N CYS A 48 3.87 19.44 -8.42
CA CYS A 48 4.17 18.35 -7.49
C CYS A 48 4.94 17.23 -8.21
N TRP A 49 4.54 16.90 -9.44
CA TRP A 49 5.28 15.96 -10.29
C TRP A 49 6.71 16.42 -10.60
N GLU A 50 6.85 17.67 -11.04
CA GLU A 50 8.16 18.25 -11.40
C GLU A 50 9.10 18.33 -10.19
N GLU A 51 8.60 18.73 -9.02
CA GLU A 51 9.41 18.77 -7.78
C GLU A 51 9.71 17.38 -7.21
N GLY A 52 8.82 16.41 -7.44
CA GLY A 52 8.98 15.02 -7.01
C GLY A 52 9.89 14.20 -7.92
N GLY A 53 10.23 14.70 -9.12
CA GLY A 53 11.09 14.00 -10.08
C GLY A 53 10.39 12.93 -10.92
N GLY A 54 9.05 12.86 -10.86
CA GLY A 54 8.24 11.88 -11.58
C GLY A 54 8.36 10.43 -11.09
N PHE A 55 7.75 9.50 -11.85
CA PHE A 55 7.81 8.06 -11.61
C PHE A 55 9.17 7.52 -12.08
N ASP A 56 9.79 6.65 -11.27
CA ASP A 56 11.02 5.97 -11.67
C ASP A 56 10.73 4.80 -12.62
N GLU A 57 11.01 4.99 -13.90
CA GLU A 57 10.78 4.00 -14.96
C GLU A 57 11.59 2.69 -14.79
N LYS A 58 12.57 2.67 -13.88
CA LYS A 58 13.31 1.46 -13.54
C LYS A 58 12.48 0.52 -12.65
N LEU A 59 11.46 1.03 -11.94
CA LEU A 59 10.58 0.26 -11.07
C LEU A 59 9.45 -0.43 -11.85
N LYS A 60 9.81 -1.33 -12.77
CA LYS A 60 8.85 -2.04 -13.64
C LYS A 60 8.02 -3.10 -12.92
N GLU A 61 8.53 -3.59 -11.78
CA GLU A 61 7.92 -4.67 -11.01
C GLU A 61 7.00 -4.17 -9.87
N GLY A 62 6.77 -2.85 -9.77
CA GLY A 62 5.87 -2.25 -8.79
C GLY A 62 6.58 -1.28 -7.83
N HIS A 63 5.76 -0.62 -7.00
CA HIS A 63 6.14 0.41 -6.03
C HIS A 63 6.64 1.72 -6.66
N GLU A 64 6.46 1.91 -7.97
CA GLU A 64 6.72 3.17 -8.66
C GLU A 64 5.88 4.31 -8.10
N ASP A 65 4.62 4.01 -7.74
CA ASP A 65 3.70 4.94 -7.12
C ASP A 65 4.14 5.29 -5.70
N TRP A 66 4.50 4.28 -4.90
CA TRP A 66 4.97 4.49 -3.53
C TRP A 66 6.25 5.33 -3.49
N ASP A 67 7.22 5.03 -4.36
CA ASP A 67 8.44 5.81 -4.54
C ASP A 67 8.16 7.28 -4.88
N PHE A 68 7.23 7.50 -5.82
CA PHE A 68 6.81 8.85 -6.18
C PHE A 68 6.18 9.59 -5.00
N TRP A 69 5.29 8.95 -4.22
CA TRP A 69 4.63 9.60 -3.09
C TRP A 69 5.59 9.96 -1.96
N ILE A 70 6.59 9.11 -1.66
CA ILE A 70 7.65 9.47 -0.71
C ILE A 70 8.45 10.67 -1.25
N SER A 71 8.81 10.65 -2.54
CA SER A 71 9.56 11.74 -3.18
C SER A 71 8.82 13.07 -3.07
N VAL A 72 7.53 13.09 -3.44
CA VAL A 72 6.65 14.25 -3.36
C VAL A 72 6.52 14.76 -1.93
N THR A 73 6.13 13.89 -1.00
CA THR A 73 5.84 14.30 0.38
C THR A 73 7.10 14.71 1.14
N SER A 74 8.28 14.20 0.77
CA SER A 74 9.57 14.66 1.30
C SER A 74 9.86 16.13 0.99
N LYS A 75 9.25 16.69 -0.07
CA LYS A 75 9.34 18.12 -0.45
C LYS A 75 8.30 19.00 0.25
N GLY A 76 7.56 18.45 1.22
CA GLY A 76 6.56 19.17 2.01
C GLY A 76 5.16 19.23 1.38
N TRP A 77 4.92 18.46 0.33
CA TRP A 77 3.59 18.26 -0.25
C TRP A 77 2.74 17.33 0.63
N LEU A 78 1.42 17.54 0.62
CA LEU A 78 0.45 16.75 1.37
C LEU A 78 -0.52 16.02 0.43
N VAL A 79 -0.83 14.78 0.76
CA VAL A 79 -1.85 13.97 0.08
C VAL A 79 -3.15 14.06 0.88
N HIS A 80 -4.28 14.32 0.22
CA HIS A 80 -5.58 14.43 0.85
C HIS A 80 -6.59 13.50 0.21
N THR A 81 -7.03 12.49 0.94
CA THR A 81 -7.99 11.51 0.43
C THR A 81 -9.39 12.09 0.38
N ILE A 82 -10.03 12.00 -0.79
CA ILE A 82 -11.46 12.25 -0.95
C ILE A 82 -12.22 11.03 -0.43
N ASN A 83 -13.09 11.25 0.56
CA ASN A 83 -13.85 10.20 1.24
C ASN A 83 -15.06 9.72 0.41
N GLU A 84 -14.86 9.50 -0.89
CA GLU A 84 -15.86 9.02 -1.84
C GLU A 84 -15.26 7.92 -2.75
N PRO A 85 -16.02 6.85 -3.07
CA PRO A 85 -15.56 5.73 -3.90
C PRO A 85 -15.54 6.08 -5.39
N LEU A 86 -14.65 6.98 -5.78
CA LEU A 86 -14.56 7.50 -7.15
C LEU A 86 -13.60 6.70 -8.04
N TYR A 87 -12.92 5.68 -7.51
CA TYR A 87 -12.04 4.81 -8.30
C TYR A 87 -12.44 3.33 -8.17
N TYR A 88 -12.87 2.75 -9.29
CA TYR A 88 -13.26 1.34 -9.37
C TYR A 88 -12.13 0.52 -9.97
N TYR A 89 -11.56 -0.39 -9.18
CA TYR A 89 -10.39 -1.17 -9.57
C TYR A 89 -10.74 -2.65 -9.72
N ARG A 90 -10.58 -3.19 -10.93
CA ARG A 90 -10.85 -4.60 -11.21
C ARG A 90 -9.67 -5.47 -10.77
N ILE A 91 -9.90 -6.39 -9.83
CA ILE A 91 -8.94 -7.43 -9.48
C ILE A 91 -9.24 -8.68 -10.31
N SER A 92 -8.25 -9.13 -11.08
CA SER A 92 -8.28 -10.45 -11.73
C SER A 92 -7.55 -11.50 -10.88
N TYR A 93 -7.95 -12.77 -10.99
CA TYR A 93 -7.29 -13.90 -10.32
C TYR A 93 -5.82 -14.06 -10.74
N ASP A 94 -5.47 -13.58 -11.94
CA ASP A 94 -4.11 -13.58 -12.48
C ASP A 94 -3.37 -12.25 -12.31
N SER A 95 -3.94 -11.30 -11.55
CA SER A 95 -3.35 -9.97 -11.40
C SER A 95 -1.96 -10.02 -10.79
N ARG A 96 -1.15 -9.03 -11.15
CA ARG A 96 0.22 -8.86 -10.64
C ARG A 96 0.23 -8.92 -9.10
N ASN A 97 -0.75 -8.31 -8.43
CA ASN A 97 -0.86 -8.27 -6.98
C ASN A 97 -0.98 -9.67 -6.34
N PHE A 98 -1.64 -10.63 -7.00
CA PHE A 98 -1.70 -12.02 -6.52
C PHE A 98 -0.36 -12.77 -6.66
N LYS A 99 0.46 -12.40 -7.65
CA LYS A 99 1.73 -13.07 -7.97
C LYS A 99 2.94 -12.46 -7.24
N ASN A 100 2.88 -11.17 -6.87
CA ASN A 100 4.07 -10.37 -6.52
C ASN A 100 4.46 -10.34 -5.02
N ASN A 101 3.89 -11.20 -4.17
CA ASN A 101 4.18 -11.16 -2.74
C ASN A 101 5.64 -11.59 -2.40
N LYS A 102 6.25 -12.46 -3.22
CA LYS A 102 7.59 -13.02 -2.92
C LYS A 102 8.73 -11.99 -2.90
N ARG A 103 8.60 -10.88 -3.64
CA ARG A 103 9.66 -9.86 -3.77
C ARG A 103 9.39 -8.58 -2.99
N HIS A 104 8.25 -8.51 -2.30
CA HIS A 104 7.81 -7.29 -1.61
C HIS A 104 8.89 -6.75 -0.65
N ALA A 105 9.49 -7.62 0.17
CA ALA A 105 10.55 -7.23 1.11
C ALA A 105 11.81 -6.67 0.41
N GLU A 106 12.16 -7.20 -0.78
CA GLU A 106 13.28 -6.68 -1.58
C GLU A 106 12.96 -5.29 -2.12
N HIS A 107 11.74 -5.08 -2.61
CA HIS A 107 11.32 -3.78 -3.11
C HIS A 107 11.28 -2.72 -1.99
N VAL A 108 10.76 -3.07 -0.81
CA VAL A 108 10.79 -2.17 0.37
C VAL A 108 12.23 -1.83 0.74
N ARG A 109 13.15 -2.80 0.74
CA ARG A 109 14.58 -2.53 0.98
C ARG A 109 15.16 -1.53 -0.02
N ASN A 110 14.81 -1.63 -1.30
CA ASN A 110 15.30 -0.70 -2.33
C ASN A 110 14.69 0.70 -2.15
N LEU A 111 13.41 0.78 -1.78
CA LEU A 111 12.71 2.03 -1.45
C LEU A 111 13.40 2.75 -0.28
N VAL A 112 13.69 2.02 0.81
CA VAL A 112 14.40 2.55 1.98
C VAL A 112 15.81 3.03 1.60
N LYS A 113 16.54 2.28 0.77
CA LYS A 113 17.87 2.69 0.29
C LYS A 113 17.81 3.99 -0.52
N LYS A 114 16.81 4.12 -1.39
CA LYS A 114 16.63 5.30 -2.24
C LYS A 114 16.28 6.54 -1.41
N HIS A 115 15.40 6.39 -0.41
CA HIS A 115 14.94 7.47 0.47
C HIS A 115 15.65 7.50 1.83
N LYS A 116 16.89 7.02 1.91
CA LYS A 116 17.62 6.74 3.16
C LYS A 116 17.59 7.90 4.17
N GLU A 117 17.71 9.13 3.70
CA GLU A 117 17.80 10.32 4.56
C GLU A 117 16.49 10.56 5.32
N ILE A 118 15.36 10.37 4.64
CA ILE A 118 14.03 10.52 5.23
C ILE A 118 13.76 9.36 6.19
N TYR A 119 14.12 8.13 5.83
CA TYR A 119 13.97 6.97 6.72
C TYR A 119 14.82 7.10 7.98
N ILE A 120 16.08 7.54 7.86
CA ILE A 120 16.95 7.81 9.02
C ILE A 120 16.34 8.91 9.90
N LYS A 121 15.85 9.99 9.29
CA LYS A 121 15.23 11.10 10.01
C LYS A 121 14.00 10.70 10.84
N TYR A 122 13.22 9.73 10.36
CA TYR A 122 11.97 9.29 11.00
C TYR A 122 12.05 7.84 11.49
N ILE A 123 13.25 7.35 11.82
CA ILE A 123 13.47 5.94 12.14
C ILE A 123 12.65 5.48 13.34
N GLU A 124 12.52 6.32 14.38
CA GLU A 124 11.71 6.02 15.57
C GLU A 124 10.24 5.80 15.21
N GLU A 125 9.68 6.68 14.38
CA GLU A 125 8.29 6.59 13.90
C GLU A 125 8.08 5.33 13.06
N VAL A 126 9.01 5.02 12.15
CA VAL A 126 8.94 3.82 11.30
C VAL A 126 8.92 2.55 12.15
N VAL A 127 9.83 2.44 13.12
CA VAL A 127 9.89 1.29 14.03
C VAL A 127 8.63 1.19 14.89
N TYR A 128 8.14 2.31 15.40
CA TYR A 128 6.90 2.36 16.17
C TYR A 128 5.69 1.87 15.36
N LEU A 129 5.50 2.40 14.15
CA LEU A 129 4.37 2.03 13.29
C LEU A 129 4.42 0.56 12.84
N GLU A 130 5.61 0.03 12.54
CA GLU A 130 5.82 -1.40 12.24
C GLU A 130 5.51 -2.30 13.45
N GLU A 131 5.85 -1.87 14.66
CA GLU A 131 5.50 -2.61 15.89
C GLU A 131 3.99 -2.64 16.11
N VAL A 132 3.32 -1.49 16.01
CA VAL A 132 1.86 -1.39 16.11
C VAL A 132 1.18 -2.27 15.06
N ALA A 133 1.65 -2.24 13.82
CA ALA A 133 1.16 -3.09 12.74
C ALA A 133 1.27 -4.58 13.06
N ARG A 134 2.44 -5.00 13.55
CA ARG A 134 2.70 -6.39 13.93
C ARG A 134 1.82 -6.84 15.08
N ARG A 135 1.62 -5.98 16.08
CA ARG A 135 0.73 -6.21 17.21
C ARG A 135 -0.71 -6.43 16.75
N ASN A 136 -1.22 -5.54 15.90
CA ASN A 136 -2.57 -5.62 15.36
C ASN A 136 -2.77 -6.91 14.54
N ALA A 137 -1.79 -7.28 13.70
CA ALA A 137 -1.84 -8.53 12.94
C ALA A 137 -1.87 -9.75 13.88
N TYR A 138 -1.04 -9.75 14.92
CA TYR A 138 -1.02 -10.81 15.93
C TYR A 138 -2.38 -10.94 16.66
N GLU A 139 -3.00 -9.83 17.04
CA GLU A 139 -4.30 -9.82 17.70
C GLU A 139 -5.41 -10.39 16.81
N VAL A 140 -5.42 -10.02 15.52
CA VAL A 140 -6.36 -10.57 14.53
C VAL A 140 -6.18 -12.08 14.38
N GLU A 141 -4.94 -12.56 14.21
CA GLU A 141 -4.64 -13.98 14.07
C GLU A 141 -4.97 -14.80 15.32
N ASN A 142 -4.91 -14.18 16.51
CA ASN A 142 -5.25 -14.82 17.78
C ASN A 142 -6.72 -14.63 18.19
N SER A 143 -7.51 -13.88 17.42
CA SER A 143 -8.94 -13.75 17.67
C SER A 143 -9.66 -15.08 17.54
N GLU A 144 -10.66 -15.30 18.39
CA GLU A 144 -11.49 -16.52 18.34
C GLU A 144 -12.18 -16.66 16.97
N ALA A 145 -12.61 -15.54 16.38
CA ALA A 145 -13.18 -15.50 15.04
C ALA A 145 -12.22 -16.08 13.98
N TYR A 146 -10.95 -15.64 13.96
CA TYR A 146 -9.96 -16.13 13.01
C TYR A 146 -9.66 -17.63 13.24
N LYS A 147 -9.46 -18.05 14.49
CA LYS A 147 -9.19 -19.45 14.84
C LYS A 147 -10.34 -20.38 14.42
N ILE A 148 -11.56 -20.03 14.78
CA ILE A 148 -12.77 -20.79 14.43
C ILE A 148 -12.92 -20.85 12.90
N GLY A 149 -12.82 -19.71 12.22
CA GLY A 149 -12.89 -19.65 10.76
C GLY A 149 -11.84 -20.55 10.08
N LYS A 150 -10.60 -20.54 10.57
CA LYS A 150 -9.52 -21.39 10.03
C LYS A 150 -9.82 -22.88 10.18
N VAL A 151 -10.43 -23.31 11.30
CA VAL A 151 -10.85 -24.70 11.50
C VAL A 151 -12.00 -25.07 10.56
N LEU A 152 -13.03 -24.23 10.45
CA LEU A 152 -14.20 -24.46 9.60
C LEU A 152 -13.84 -24.60 8.11
N ILE A 153 -12.87 -23.81 7.63
CA ILE A 153 -12.48 -23.79 6.21
C ILE A 153 -11.45 -24.90 5.89
N LYS A 154 -10.83 -25.53 6.91
CA LYS A 154 -9.76 -26.53 6.72
C LYS A 154 -10.18 -27.70 5.81
N PRO A 155 -11.37 -28.34 5.96
CA PRO A 155 -11.81 -29.42 5.08
C PRO A 155 -11.99 -28.97 3.61
N LEU A 156 -12.56 -27.78 3.39
CA LEU A 156 -12.76 -27.22 2.05
C LEU A 156 -11.44 -26.89 1.36
N SER A 157 -10.46 -26.38 2.11
CA SER A 157 -9.12 -26.09 1.58
C SER A 157 -8.36 -27.36 1.18
N PHE A 158 -8.58 -28.48 1.88
CA PHE A 158 -8.01 -29.79 1.56
C PHE A 158 -8.62 -30.37 0.28
N LEU A 159 -9.95 -30.31 0.13
CA LEU A 159 -10.65 -30.76 -1.09
C LEU A 159 -10.24 -29.94 -2.32
N LYS A 160 -10.06 -28.63 -2.17
CA LYS A 160 -9.60 -27.75 -3.26
C LYS A 160 -8.19 -28.15 -3.77
N LYS A 161 -7.30 -28.59 -2.89
CA LYS A 161 -5.97 -29.11 -3.28
C LYS A 161 -6.07 -30.42 -4.06
N ILE A 162 -6.99 -31.32 -3.70
CA ILE A 162 -7.20 -32.60 -4.41
C ILE A 162 -7.77 -32.38 -5.81
N ILE A 163 -8.68 -31.41 -5.97
CA ILE A 163 -9.35 -31.12 -7.24
C ILE A 163 -8.43 -30.38 -8.23
N ILE A 164 -7.50 -29.55 -7.75
CA ILE A 164 -6.54 -28.80 -8.60
C ILE A 164 -5.34 -29.66 -9.05
N LEU A 165 -5.15 -30.86 -8.49
CA LEU A 165 -4.08 -31.81 -8.85
C LEU A 165 -4.51 -32.85 -9.92
N LYS A 166 -5.63 -32.63 -10.61
CA LYS A 166 -6.02 -33.32 -11.85
C LYS A 166 -6.05 -32.32 -13.00
#